data_AF-A0AAN8G127-F1
#
_entry.id   AF-A0AAN8G127-F1
#
_cell.length_a   1.000
_cell.length_b   1.000
_cell.length_c   1.000
_cell.angle_alpha   90.00
_cell.angle_beta   90.00
_cell.angle_gamma   90.00
#
_symmetry.space_group_name_H-M   'P 1'
#
loop_
_entity.id
_entity.type
_entity.pdbx_description
1 polymer ?
#
loop_
_entity_poly.entity_id
_entity_poly.type
_entity_poly.pdbx_seq_one_letter_code
_entity_poly.pdbx_strand_id
1 'polypeptide(L)'
;MFEIGSMIIDATKKGNCSRFMNHSCEPNAVCEKWYVPRTPCAIDRIGFFAKRDIELGEEITFDYQFENYGREAQRCFCGAASCTGWIGKPPEMLEEDMADEEIESPSDETEESGDEDIKLTERVVMRRKKVHRYTPHDNVTVAEVEKRLGKALETGCRNKTHVLGWIKLMAEMSLIKTEHGIIQSMCRIVEAISSVDTSLQHIFVANGLPSIFKSWLRTSNIQCLTREDLELKHCIIRSLLSMQSCAEAIN
;
A
#
# COMPACT_ATOMS: atom_id res chain seq x y z
N MET A 1 12.57 8.86 -7.84
CA MET A 1 11.72 9.39 -6.75
C MET A 1 10.91 10.51 -7.39
N PHE A 2 9.58 10.54 -7.26
CA PHE A 2 8.76 11.53 -7.98
C PHE A 2 8.18 12.56 -7.03
N GLU A 3 8.37 13.83 -7.36
CA GLU A 3 7.84 14.95 -6.58
C GLU A 3 6.44 15.35 -7.07
N ILE A 4 5.54 15.53 -6.13
CA ILE A 4 4.16 15.96 -6.35
C ILE A 4 3.84 17.05 -5.32
N GLY A 5 4.04 18.31 -5.70
CA GLY A 5 3.87 19.43 -4.77
C GLY A 5 4.90 19.33 -3.65
N SER A 6 4.45 19.23 -2.40
CA SER A 6 5.34 19.03 -1.23
C SER A 6 5.51 17.55 -0.84
N MET A 7 5.09 16.61 -1.69
CA MET A 7 5.08 15.17 -1.40
C MET A 7 5.99 14.42 -2.35
N ILE A 8 6.57 13.33 -1.85
CA ILE A 8 7.47 12.47 -2.60
C ILE A 8 6.88 11.06 -2.70
N ILE A 9 6.83 10.50 -3.91
CA ILE A 9 6.47 9.10 -4.14
C ILE A 9 7.71 8.22 -4.01
N ASP A 10 7.66 7.28 -3.06
CA ASP A 10 8.62 6.21 -2.87
C ASP A 10 7.96 4.82 -3.10
N ALA A 11 8.37 4.15 -4.18
CA ALA A 11 7.89 2.83 -4.57
C ALA A 11 8.80 1.67 -4.08
N THR A 12 9.77 1.95 -3.20
CA THR A 12 10.76 0.96 -2.72
C THR A 12 10.08 -0.18 -1.96
N LYS A 13 9.17 0.15 -1.05
CA LYS A 13 8.48 -0.83 -0.19
C LYS A 13 7.12 -1.27 -0.73
N LYS A 14 6.41 -0.37 -1.41
CA LYS A 14 5.05 -0.60 -1.93
C LYS A 14 4.88 0.18 -3.22
N GLY A 15 4.40 -0.47 -4.26
CA GLY A 15 4.17 0.12 -5.57
C GLY A 15 3.41 -0.85 -6.47
N ASN A 16 3.33 -0.54 -7.75
CA ASN A 16 2.79 -1.41 -8.79
C ASN A 16 3.91 -1.74 -9.82
N CYS A 17 3.55 -2.30 -10.97
CA CYS A 17 4.50 -2.69 -12.01
C CYS A 17 5.35 -1.51 -12.56
N SER A 18 4.90 -0.27 -12.41
CA SER A 18 5.64 0.90 -12.91
C SER A 18 7.00 1.07 -12.23
N ARG A 19 7.21 0.48 -11.05
CA ARG A 19 8.50 0.52 -10.33
C ARG A 19 9.64 -0.19 -11.05
N PHE A 20 9.32 -0.98 -12.08
CA PHE A 20 10.29 -1.76 -12.85
C PHE A 20 10.65 -1.13 -14.19
N MET A 21 10.01 -0.03 -14.60
CA MET A 21 10.39 0.67 -15.82
C MET A 21 11.75 1.29 -15.65
N ASN A 22 12.65 1.03 -16.60
CA ASN A 22 14.03 1.48 -16.55
C ASN A 22 14.22 2.85 -17.23
N HIS A 23 15.41 3.39 -17.00
CA HIS A 23 15.90 4.57 -17.70
C HIS A 23 16.34 4.24 -19.14
N SER A 24 16.00 5.13 -20.06
CA SER A 24 16.66 5.22 -21.38
C SER A 24 16.96 6.67 -21.72
N CYS A 25 18.10 6.92 -22.37
CA CYS A 25 18.43 8.23 -22.93
C CYS A 25 17.57 8.54 -24.17
N GLU A 26 17.06 7.51 -24.85
CA GLU A 26 16.06 7.62 -25.93
C GLU A 26 14.78 6.85 -25.53
N PRO A 27 13.97 7.41 -24.61
CA PRO A 27 12.82 6.70 -24.07
C PRO A 27 11.63 6.66 -25.04
N ASN A 28 10.84 5.60 -24.94
CA ASN A 28 9.57 5.44 -25.66
C ASN A 28 8.34 5.88 -24.84
N ALA A 29 8.50 6.14 -23.53
CA ALA A 29 7.46 6.68 -22.66
C ALA A 29 7.86 8.00 -21.99
N VAL A 30 6.86 8.80 -21.62
CA VAL A 30 6.99 10.05 -20.87
C VAL A 30 6.23 9.96 -19.56
N CYS A 31 6.76 10.61 -18.53
CA CYS A 31 6.14 10.74 -17.21
C CYS A 31 5.38 12.07 -17.16
N GLU A 32 4.07 12.02 -16.87
CA GLU A 32 3.23 13.20 -16.75
C GLU A 32 2.51 13.26 -15.41
N LYS A 33 2.31 14.49 -14.93
CA LYS A 33 1.56 14.79 -13.71
C LYS A 33 0.11 15.07 -14.04
N TRP A 34 -0.79 14.31 -13.44
CA TRP A 34 -2.22 14.38 -13.69
C TRP A 34 -3.01 14.66 -12.40
N TYR A 35 -3.83 15.70 -12.44
CA TYR A 35 -4.79 15.97 -11.38
C TYR A 35 -5.98 15.01 -11.49
N VAL A 36 -6.24 14.24 -10.43
CA VAL A 36 -7.33 13.26 -10.42
C VAL A 36 -8.43 13.67 -9.43
N PRO A 37 -9.44 14.43 -9.88
CA PRO A 37 -10.43 15.09 -9.02
C PRO A 37 -11.32 14.12 -8.23
N ARG A 38 -11.49 12.88 -8.70
CA ARG A 38 -12.37 11.87 -8.08
C ARG A 38 -11.65 10.95 -7.09
N THR A 39 -10.42 11.29 -6.68
CA THR A 39 -9.69 10.51 -5.66
C THR A 39 -9.83 11.15 -4.28
N PRO A 40 -9.81 10.36 -3.19
CA PRO A 40 -9.75 10.91 -1.84
C PRO A 40 -8.55 11.85 -1.74
N CYS A 41 -8.79 13.08 -1.28
CA CYS A 41 -7.83 14.17 -1.17
C CYS A 41 -7.48 14.93 -2.48
N ALA A 42 -8.14 14.63 -3.60
CA ALA A 42 -7.94 15.32 -4.89
C ALA A 42 -6.45 15.50 -5.21
N ILE A 43 -5.70 14.40 -5.11
CA ILE A 43 -4.26 14.41 -5.23
C ILE A 43 -3.84 14.25 -6.69
N ASP A 44 -2.78 14.97 -7.02
CA ASP A 44 -2.03 14.75 -8.24
C ASP A 44 -1.42 13.34 -8.24
N ARG A 45 -1.35 12.74 -9.42
CA ARG A 45 -0.74 11.43 -9.66
C ARG A 45 0.26 11.51 -10.80
N ILE A 46 1.16 10.53 -10.84
CA ILE A 46 2.04 10.32 -11.99
C ILE A 46 1.44 9.23 -12.88
N GLY A 47 1.34 9.54 -14.16
CA GLY A 47 1.02 8.59 -15.23
C GLY A 47 2.19 8.48 -16.20
N PHE A 48 2.31 7.32 -16.84
CA PHE A 48 3.28 7.08 -17.90
C PHE A 48 2.53 6.91 -19.22
N PHE A 49 2.96 7.64 -20.24
CA PHE A 49 2.29 7.70 -21.54
C PHE A 49 3.28 7.38 -22.64
N ALA A 50 2.84 6.66 -23.67
CA ALA A 50 3.67 6.34 -24.81
C ALA A 50 3.92 7.60 -25.65
N LYS A 51 5.16 7.83 -26.07
CA LYS A 51 5.55 8.93 -26.97
C LYS A 51 5.36 8.56 -28.45
N ARG A 52 5.34 7.26 -28.73
CA ARG A 52 5.11 6.65 -30.03
C ARG A 52 4.44 5.29 -29.83
N ASP A 53 4.00 4.66 -30.91
CA ASP A 53 3.56 3.27 -30.85
C ASP A 53 4.74 2.37 -30.40
N ILE A 54 4.43 1.44 -29.49
CA ILE A 54 5.39 0.51 -28.86
C ILE A 54 5.08 -0.89 -29.37
N GLU A 55 6.10 -1.59 -29.87
CA GLU A 55 5.94 -2.93 -30.43
C GLU A 55 5.79 -3.98 -29.35
N LEU A 56 5.16 -5.12 -29.69
CA LEU A 56 4.98 -6.22 -28.76
C LEU A 56 6.34 -6.81 -28.35
N GLY A 57 6.62 -6.82 -27.05
CA GLY A 57 7.88 -7.31 -26.49
C GLY A 57 8.97 -6.25 -26.37
N GLU A 58 8.72 -5.02 -26.81
CA GLU A 58 9.62 -3.88 -26.58
C GLU A 58 9.56 -3.45 -25.11
N GLU A 59 10.72 -3.14 -24.51
CA GLU A 59 10.79 -2.64 -23.14
C GLU A 59 10.27 -1.20 -23.05
N ILE A 60 9.40 -0.93 -22.07
CA ILE A 60 8.90 0.42 -21.80
C ILE A 60 9.90 1.16 -20.91
N THR A 61 10.44 2.26 -21.41
CA THR A 61 11.48 3.06 -20.75
C THR A 61 11.12 4.54 -20.72
N PHE A 62 11.57 5.26 -19.69
CA PHE A 62 11.38 6.71 -19.57
C PHE A 62 12.67 7.40 -19.12
N ASP A 63 12.78 8.71 -19.36
CA ASP A 63 13.92 9.48 -18.86
C ASP A 63 13.74 9.76 -17.37
N TYR A 64 14.72 9.37 -16.54
CA TYR A 64 14.65 9.53 -15.10
C TYR A 64 14.87 10.97 -14.66
N GLN A 65 15.46 11.82 -15.52
CA GLN A 65 15.79 13.21 -15.22
C GLN A 65 16.45 13.35 -13.84
N PHE A 66 17.35 12.42 -13.52
CA PHE A 66 17.86 12.23 -12.17
C PHE A 66 18.81 13.38 -11.83
N GLU A 67 18.40 14.26 -10.91
CA GLU A 67 19.34 15.06 -10.13
C GLU A 67 20.01 14.12 -9.12
N ASN A 68 21.32 13.97 -9.23
CA ASN A 68 22.08 13.04 -8.40
C ASN A 68 22.13 13.54 -6.95
N TYR A 69 21.12 13.22 -6.14
CA TYR A 69 21.15 13.43 -4.68
C TYR A 69 21.99 12.36 -3.94
N GLY A 70 22.66 11.46 -4.68
CA GLY A 70 23.49 10.39 -4.16
C GLY A 70 24.96 10.59 -4.53
N ARG A 71 25.87 10.09 -3.68
CA ARG A 71 27.32 10.29 -3.80
C ARG A 71 27.97 9.61 -5.01
N GLU A 72 27.26 8.75 -5.74
CA GLU A 72 27.81 7.99 -6.88
C GLU A 72 26.81 7.91 -8.03
N ALA A 73 27.23 8.36 -9.22
CA ALA A 73 26.45 8.23 -10.45
C ALA A 73 26.39 6.76 -10.91
N GLN A 74 25.23 6.32 -11.41
CA GLN A 74 25.05 4.94 -11.89
C GLN A 74 25.31 4.85 -13.39
N ARG A 75 25.99 3.79 -13.85
CA ARG A 75 26.21 3.52 -15.28
C ARG A 75 24.87 3.28 -15.99
N CYS A 76 24.69 3.89 -17.16
CA CYS A 76 23.53 3.66 -18.02
C CYS A 76 23.82 2.53 -19.02
N PHE A 77 22.88 1.59 -19.14
CA PHE A 77 22.96 0.44 -20.05
C PHE A 77 21.81 0.39 -21.06
N CYS A 78 21.20 1.55 -21.38
CA CYS A 78 20.02 1.60 -22.26
C CYS A 78 20.28 1.22 -23.72
N GLY A 79 21.54 1.21 -24.17
CA GLY A 79 21.92 0.83 -25.54
C GLY A 79 21.59 1.87 -26.62
N ALA A 80 21.04 3.04 -26.26
CA ALA A 80 20.76 4.13 -27.21
C ALA A 80 22.05 4.69 -27.84
N ALA A 81 21.98 5.11 -29.10
CA ALA A 81 23.12 5.68 -29.82
C ALA A 81 23.58 7.01 -29.19
N SER A 82 22.65 7.79 -28.64
CA SER A 82 22.92 9.04 -27.92
C SER A 82 23.14 8.86 -26.41
N CYS A 83 23.39 7.64 -25.92
CA CYS A 83 23.59 7.37 -24.50
C CYS A 83 24.81 8.11 -23.94
N THR A 84 24.62 8.84 -22.84
CA THR A 84 25.70 9.54 -22.11
C THR A 84 26.56 8.61 -21.24
N GLY A 85 26.17 7.34 -21.11
CA GLY A 85 26.87 6.33 -20.31
C GLY A 85 26.55 6.36 -18.81
N TRP A 86 25.79 7.35 -18.34
CA TRP A 86 25.42 7.52 -16.93
C TRP A 86 23.93 7.89 -16.81
N ILE A 87 23.30 7.45 -15.72
CA ILE A 87 21.94 7.87 -15.36
C ILE A 87 22.09 9.16 -14.54
N GLY A 88 21.60 10.28 -15.06
CA GLY A 88 21.79 11.61 -14.46
C GLY A 88 23.10 12.29 -14.88
N LYS A 89 23.68 13.10 -13.99
CA LYS A 89 24.94 13.81 -14.26
C LYS A 89 26.16 12.86 -14.19
N PRO A 90 27.19 13.04 -15.04
CA PRO A 90 28.43 12.28 -14.96
C PRO A 90 29.21 12.59 -13.67
N PRO A 91 30.02 11.64 -13.16
CA PRO A 91 30.77 11.80 -11.90
C PRO A 91 31.66 13.05 -11.82
N GLU A 92 32.26 13.44 -12.95
CA GLU A 92 33.19 14.57 -13.03
C GLU A 92 32.53 15.93 -12.69
N MET A 93 31.19 16.01 -12.77
CA MET A 93 30.42 17.21 -12.41
C MET A 93 29.84 17.17 -10.98
N LEU A 94 30.15 16.14 -10.18
CA LEU A 94 29.68 16.02 -8.79
C LEU A 94 30.69 16.56 -7.77
N GLU A 95 31.94 16.79 -8.16
CA GLU A 95 33.00 17.31 -7.29
C GLU A 95 32.90 18.83 -7.06
N GLU A 96 32.21 19.55 -7.95
CA GLU A 96 32.07 21.01 -7.87
C GLU A 96 31.02 21.46 -6.83
N ASP A 97 30.03 20.61 -6.50
CA ASP A 97 28.91 20.95 -5.60
C ASP A 97 29.21 20.67 -4.10
N MET A 98 30.32 19.99 -3.75
CA MET A 98 30.68 19.64 -2.36
C MET A 98 31.73 20.58 -1.72
N ALA A 99 32.20 21.62 -2.42
CA ALA A 99 33.24 22.53 -1.93
C ALA A 99 32.72 23.62 -0.97
N ASP A 100 31.40 23.77 -0.80
CA ASP A 100 30.79 24.92 -0.12
C ASP A 100 30.34 24.68 1.34
N GLU A 101 30.59 23.50 1.94
CA GLU A 101 30.14 23.17 3.31
C GLU A 101 31.25 22.74 4.31
N GLU A 102 32.46 23.29 4.22
CA GLU A 102 33.42 23.21 5.33
C GLU A 102 33.64 24.58 6.00
N ILE A 103 33.88 24.56 7.33
CA ILE A 103 34.26 25.65 8.29
C ILE A 103 33.03 26.17 9.09
N GLU A 104 32.89 26.05 10.43
CA GLU A 104 33.84 26.18 11.56
C GLU A 104 33.50 25.25 12.76
N SER A 105 34.54 24.70 13.39
CA SER A 105 34.55 24.35 14.82
C SER A 105 35.33 25.44 15.59
N PRO A 106 35.03 25.68 16.88
CA PRO A 106 36.12 25.52 17.85
C PRO A 106 35.74 25.04 19.27
N SER A 107 36.61 24.16 19.80
CA SER A 107 37.13 24.04 21.19
C SER A 107 36.14 23.64 22.32
N ASP A 108 36.50 22.88 23.37
CA ASP A 108 37.80 22.59 23.96
C ASP A 108 37.73 21.34 24.89
N GLU A 109 38.93 20.85 25.20
CA GLU A 109 39.44 19.67 25.92
C GLU A 109 38.82 19.36 27.31
N THR A 110 38.85 18.14 27.88
CA THR A 110 40.05 17.42 28.38
C THR A 110 39.70 16.01 28.94
N GLU A 111 40.56 15.03 28.62
CA GLU A 111 41.23 13.99 29.47
C GLU A 111 40.42 13.02 30.38
N GLU A 112 40.79 11.76 30.65
CA GLU A 112 41.68 10.70 30.08
C GLU A 112 41.51 9.41 30.95
N SER A 113 42.17 8.31 30.54
CA SER A 113 42.37 6.97 31.17
C SER A 113 41.30 5.90 30.86
N GLY A 114 41.58 4.84 30.06
CA GLY A 114 42.51 3.70 30.25
C GLY A 114 41.70 2.52 30.84
N ASP A 115 41.58 1.28 30.34
CA ASP A 115 42.32 0.42 29.42
C ASP A 115 41.34 -0.65 28.82
N GLU A 116 41.71 -1.17 27.64
CA GLU A 116 41.47 -2.52 27.08
C GLU A 116 40.14 -3.28 27.29
N ASP A 117 39.34 -3.42 26.22
CA ASP A 117 38.93 -4.72 25.64
C ASP A 117 37.97 -4.51 24.45
N ILE A 118 38.32 -5.05 23.29
CA ILE A 118 37.52 -5.00 22.05
C ILE A 118 36.27 -5.88 22.22
N LYS A 119 35.12 -5.26 22.53
CA LYS A 119 33.80 -5.91 22.42
C LYS A 119 33.15 -5.59 21.08
N LEU A 120 32.89 -6.64 20.30
CA LEU A 120 31.98 -6.63 19.15
C LEU A 120 30.70 -5.87 19.51
N THR A 121 30.50 -4.68 18.94
CA THR A 121 29.24 -3.96 19.07
C THR A 121 28.20 -4.63 18.18
N GLU A 122 27.23 -5.19 18.87
CA GLU A 122 26.05 -5.88 18.41
C GLU A 122 25.40 -5.25 17.19
N ARG A 123 25.02 -6.12 16.24
CA ARG A 123 23.98 -5.84 15.24
C ARG A 123 22.83 -5.14 15.94
N VAL A 124 22.50 -3.92 15.54
CA VAL A 124 21.22 -3.30 15.86
C VAL A 124 20.15 -4.15 15.19
N VAL A 125 19.67 -5.16 15.92
CA VAL A 125 18.44 -5.88 15.60
C VAL A 125 17.36 -4.82 15.66
N MET A 126 16.94 -4.34 14.48
CA MET A 126 15.71 -3.60 14.32
C MET A 126 14.63 -4.31 15.13
N ARG A 127 14.23 -3.71 16.27
CA ARG A 127 13.12 -4.21 17.08
C ARG A 127 11.93 -4.29 16.13
N ARG A 128 11.53 -5.52 15.78
CA ARG A 128 10.23 -5.79 15.13
C ARG A 128 9.20 -5.02 15.95
N LYS A 129 8.63 -3.95 15.40
CA LYS A 129 7.44 -3.33 15.98
C LYS A 129 6.45 -4.47 16.13
N LYS A 130 6.15 -4.85 17.38
CA LYS A 130 5.16 -5.90 17.66
C LYS A 130 3.92 -5.49 16.88
N VAL A 131 3.53 -6.31 15.90
CA VAL A 131 2.21 -6.21 15.28
C VAL A 131 1.26 -6.22 16.47
N HIS A 132 0.59 -5.10 16.72
CA HIS A 132 -0.37 -4.99 17.80
C HIS A 132 -1.49 -5.97 17.45
N ARG A 133 -1.37 -7.19 17.98
CA ARG A 133 -2.38 -8.22 17.86
C ARG A 133 -3.55 -7.70 18.68
N TYR A 134 -4.59 -7.26 17.97
CA TYR A 134 -5.83 -6.79 18.57
C TYR A 134 -6.30 -7.83 19.59
N THR A 135 -6.34 -7.43 20.86
CA THR A 135 -6.95 -8.19 21.95
C THR A 135 -8.43 -7.81 21.96
N PRO A 136 -9.35 -8.77 21.77
CA PRO A 136 -10.78 -8.48 21.83
C PRO A 136 -11.15 -7.88 23.19
N HIS A 137 -12.02 -6.88 23.19
CA HIS A 137 -12.72 -6.50 24.42
C HIS A 137 -13.83 -7.52 24.67
N ASP A 138 -13.81 -8.18 25.83
CA ASP A 138 -14.66 -9.34 26.13
C ASP A 138 -16.17 -9.06 26.24
N ASN A 139 -16.63 -7.80 26.18
CA ASN A 139 -18.03 -7.43 26.42
C ASN A 139 -18.60 -6.44 25.38
N VAL A 140 -18.48 -6.76 24.08
CA VAL A 140 -19.17 -5.99 23.03
C VAL A 140 -20.55 -6.60 22.78
N THR A 141 -21.61 -5.80 22.94
CA THR A 141 -22.99 -6.24 22.70
C THR A 141 -23.35 -6.15 21.20
N VAL A 142 -24.30 -6.99 20.76
CA VAL A 142 -24.84 -6.96 19.38
C VAL A 142 -25.32 -5.55 19.01
N ALA A 143 -26.01 -4.87 19.93
CA ALA A 143 -26.53 -3.51 19.71
C ALA A 143 -25.42 -2.48 19.45
N GLU A 144 -24.26 -2.59 20.11
CA GLU A 144 -23.14 -1.66 19.89
C GLU A 144 -22.45 -1.92 18.55
N VAL A 145 -22.35 -3.20 18.14
CA VAL A 145 -21.86 -3.56 16.81
C VAL A 145 -22.78 -3.03 15.72
N GLU A 146 -24.10 -3.21 15.87
CA GLU A 146 -25.09 -2.70 14.91
C GLU A 146 -25.04 -1.19 14.77
N LYS A 147 -24.90 -0.47 15.88
CA LYS A 147 -24.75 0.99 15.87
C LYS A 147 -23.51 1.44 15.11
N ARG A 148 -22.39 0.75 15.33
CA ARG A 148 -21.13 1.02 14.61
C ARG A 148 -21.23 0.64 13.13
N LEU A 149 -21.94 -0.43 12.81
CA LEU A 149 -22.22 -0.84 11.44
C LEU A 149 -23.08 0.21 10.72
N GLY A 150 -24.15 0.71 11.34
CA GLY A 150 -24.99 1.77 10.78
C GLY A 150 -24.16 3.01 10.41
N LYS A 151 -23.33 3.48 11.35
CA LYS A 151 -22.43 4.61 11.10
C LYS A 151 -21.40 4.31 10.00
N ALA A 152 -20.88 3.09 9.95
CA ALA A 152 -19.94 2.66 8.92
C ALA A 152 -20.61 2.66 7.52
N LEU A 153 -21.84 2.16 7.42
CA LEU A 153 -22.62 2.13 6.19
C LEU A 153 -22.97 3.54 5.69
N GLU A 154 -23.36 4.45 6.59
CA GLU A 154 -23.65 5.86 6.25
C GLU A 154 -22.41 6.63 5.76
N THR A 155 -21.27 6.41 6.42
CA THR A 155 -20.00 7.07 6.06
C THR A 155 -19.40 6.49 4.77
N GLY A 156 -19.61 5.19 4.54
CA GLY A 156 -19.05 4.42 3.44
C GLY A 156 -17.53 4.25 3.55
N CYS A 157 -16.94 3.45 2.66
CA CYS A 157 -15.50 3.28 2.58
C CYS A 157 -14.88 4.26 1.57
N ARG A 158 -14.11 5.23 2.06
CA ARG A 158 -13.48 6.27 1.22
C ARG A 158 -11.96 6.24 1.26
N ASN A 159 -11.38 5.54 2.22
CA ASN A 159 -9.93 5.51 2.46
C ASN A 159 -9.54 4.22 3.18
N LYS A 160 -8.23 3.99 3.31
CA LYS A 160 -7.68 2.80 3.99
C LYS A 160 -8.06 2.73 5.47
N THR A 161 -8.21 3.85 6.17
CA THR A 161 -8.58 3.86 7.59
C THR A 161 -10.01 3.35 7.79
N HIS A 162 -10.93 3.68 6.88
CA HIS A 162 -12.28 3.11 6.87
C HIS A 162 -12.21 1.59 6.63
N VAL A 163 -11.45 1.15 5.63
CA VAL A 163 -11.28 -0.30 5.35
C VAL A 163 -10.79 -1.06 6.58
N LEU A 164 -9.76 -0.55 7.27
CA LEU A 164 -9.25 -1.17 8.50
C LEU A 164 -10.27 -1.14 9.65
N GLY A 165 -11.04 -0.06 9.77
CA GLY A 165 -12.12 0.07 10.75
C GLY A 165 -13.24 -0.95 10.50
N TRP A 166 -13.61 -1.16 9.25
CA TRP A 166 -14.57 -2.18 8.84
C TRP A 166 -14.03 -3.57 9.11
N ILE A 167 -12.78 -3.88 8.76
CA ILE A 167 -12.16 -5.18 9.07
C ILE A 167 -12.13 -5.46 10.56
N LYS A 168 -11.83 -4.46 11.38
CA LYS A 168 -11.89 -4.57 12.83
C LYS A 168 -13.31 -4.88 13.33
N LEU A 169 -14.31 -4.16 12.82
CA LEU A 169 -15.72 -4.42 13.12
C LEU A 169 -16.13 -5.84 12.73
N MET A 170 -15.71 -6.30 11.54
CA MET A 170 -16.00 -7.65 11.04
C MET A 170 -15.31 -8.75 11.88
N ALA A 171 -14.08 -8.49 12.34
CA ALA A 171 -13.38 -9.40 13.24
C ALA A 171 -14.08 -9.49 14.61
N GLU A 172 -14.56 -8.37 15.15
CA GLU A 172 -15.36 -8.32 16.38
C GLU A 172 -16.68 -9.09 16.23
N MET A 173 -17.37 -8.93 15.09
CA MET A 173 -18.57 -9.72 14.76
C MET A 173 -18.32 -11.22 14.73
N SER A 174 -17.10 -11.65 14.38
CA SER A 174 -16.73 -13.08 14.38
C SER A 174 -16.68 -13.70 15.79
N LEU A 175 -16.55 -12.87 16.82
CA LEU A 175 -16.44 -13.31 18.22
C LEU A 175 -17.81 -13.44 18.89
N ILE A 176 -18.79 -12.68 18.40
CA ILE A 176 -20.18 -12.76 18.84
C ILE A 176 -20.81 -13.95 18.11
N LYS A 177 -20.52 -15.16 18.58
CA LYS A 177 -21.14 -16.36 18.03
C LYS A 177 -22.59 -16.41 18.49
N THR A 178 -23.50 -16.72 17.56
CA THR A 178 -24.87 -17.23 17.78
C THR A 178 -26.06 -16.27 17.89
N GLU A 179 -26.27 -15.36 16.93
CA GLU A 179 -27.61 -14.80 16.66
C GLU A 179 -27.88 -14.60 15.17
N HIS A 180 -29.12 -14.85 14.74
CA HIS A 180 -29.60 -14.68 13.36
C HIS A 180 -29.33 -13.26 12.81
N GLY A 181 -29.38 -12.25 13.68
CA GLY A 181 -29.12 -10.85 13.31
C GLY A 181 -27.73 -10.60 12.73
N ILE A 182 -26.72 -11.40 13.09
CA ILE A 182 -25.36 -11.18 12.60
C ILE A 182 -25.27 -11.56 11.11
N ILE A 183 -25.96 -12.61 10.64
CA ILE A 183 -25.92 -13.03 9.23
C ILE A 183 -26.50 -11.94 8.33
N GLN A 184 -27.57 -11.28 8.76
CA GLN A 184 -28.16 -10.15 8.05
C GLN A 184 -27.18 -8.97 7.96
N SER A 185 -26.47 -8.69 9.06
CA SER A 185 -25.44 -7.65 9.11
C SER A 185 -24.22 -7.99 8.27
N MET A 186 -23.82 -9.26 8.20
CA MET A 186 -22.79 -9.73 7.26
C MET A 186 -23.21 -9.49 5.80
N CYS A 187 -24.47 -9.74 5.45
CA CYS A 187 -24.98 -9.51 4.10
C CYS A 187 -24.89 -8.03 3.72
N ARG A 188 -25.34 -7.13 4.60
CA ARG A 188 -25.26 -5.66 4.40
C ARG A 188 -23.82 -5.19 4.22
N ILE A 189 -22.87 -5.75 4.99
CA ILE A 189 -21.45 -5.43 4.86
C ILE A 189 -20.92 -5.87 3.49
N VAL A 190 -21.26 -7.08 3.06
CA VAL A 190 -20.79 -7.65 1.80
C VAL A 190 -21.35 -6.87 0.61
N GLU A 191 -22.63 -6.51 0.64
CA GLU A 191 -23.26 -5.64 -0.36
C GLU A 191 -22.59 -4.27 -0.42
N ALA A 192 -22.33 -3.66 0.74
CA ALA A 192 -21.66 -2.38 0.82
C ALA A 192 -20.23 -2.45 0.26
N ILE A 193 -19.46 -3.50 0.59
CA ILE A 193 -18.11 -3.70 0.02
C ILE A 193 -18.18 -3.92 -1.49
N SER A 194 -19.19 -4.64 -1.99
CA SER A 194 -19.37 -4.88 -3.43
C SER A 194 -19.68 -3.59 -4.20
N SER A 195 -20.26 -2.59 -3.53
CA SER A 195 -20.52 -1.25 -4.10
C SER A 195 -19.34 -0.28 -4.02
N VAL A 196 -18.27 -0.63 -3.29
CA VAL A 196 -17.08 0.21 -3.09
C VAL A 196 -16.11 0.05 -4.27
N ASP A 197 -15.34 1.11 -4.57
CA ASP A 197 -14.31 1.08 -5.62
C ASP A 197 -13.37 -0.12 -5.54
N THR A 198 -13.05 -0.71 -6.69
CA THR A 198 -12.22 -1.93 -6.82
C THR A 198 -10.88 -1.82 -6.09
N SER A 199 -10.25 -0.64 -6.10
CA SER A 199 -8.98 -0.41 -5.40
C SER A 199 -9.10 -0.59 -3.88
N LEU A 200 -10.22 -0.19 -3.28
CA LEU A 200 -10.49 -0.38 -1.85
C LEU A 200 -10.93 -1.81 -1.55
N GLN A 201 -11.66 -2.47 -2.47
CA GLN A 201 -11.96 -3.91 -2.39
C GLN A 201 -10.67 -4.74 -2.30
N HIS A 202 -9.63 -4.40 -3.08
CA HIS A 202 -8.32 -5.04 -2.95
C HIS A 202 -7.68 -4.86 -1.57
N ILE A 203 -7.85 -3.69 -0.94
CA ILE A 203 -7.35 -3.47 0.44
C ILE A 203 -8.09 -4.38 1.40
N PHE A 204 -9.39 -4.59 1.24
CA PHE A 204 -10.14 -5.55 2.04
C PHE A 204 -9.58 -6.97 1.89
N VAL A 205 -9.40 -7.43 0.65
CA VAL A 205 -8.85 -8.76 0.35
C VAL A 205 -7.45 -8.94 0.96
N ALA A 206 -6.57 -7.97 0.75
CA ALA A 206 -5.18 -7.99 1.25
C ALA A 206 -5.09 -7.98 2.79
N ASN A 207 -6.12 -7.51 3.49
CA ASN A 207 -6.16 -7.46 4.96
C ASN A 207 -7.01 -8.57 5.58
N GLY A 208 -7.28 -9.65 4.83
CA GLY A 208 -7.85 -10.88 5.39
C GLY A 208 -9.37 -10.99 5.33
N LEU A 209 -10.05 -10.19 4.50
CA LEU A 209 -11.49 -10.33 4.24
C LEU A 209 -11.92 -11.77 3.91
N PRO A 210 -11.20 -12.54 3.06
CA PRO A 210 -11.60 -13.91 2.74
C PRO A 210 -11.56 -14.85 3.95
N SER A 211 -10.59 -14.66 4.86
CA SER A 211 -10.48 -15.46 6.08
C SER A 211 -11.62 -15.16 7.06
N ILE A 212 -12.01 -13.89 7.17
CA ILE A 212 -13.14 -13.45 8.01
C ILE A 212 -14.43 -14.04 7.49
N PHE A 213 -14.70 -13.91 6.19
CA PHE A 213 -15.91 -14.45 5.57
C PHE A 213 -15.96 -15.99 5.61
N LYS A 214 -14.82 -16.66 5.42
CA LYS A 214 -14.74 -18.11 5.61
C LYS A 214 -15.05 -18.52 7.05
N SER A 215 -14.61 -17.74 8.05
CA SER A 215 -14.97 -17.97 9.45
C SER A 215 -16.48 -17.78 9.66
N TRP A 216 -17.05 -16.71 9.12
CA TRP A 216 -18.47 -16.42 9.21
C TRP A 216 -19.36 -17.52 8.63
N LEU A 217 -19.02 -18.00 7.42
CA LEU A 217 -19.76 -19.08 6.76
C LEU A 217 -19.72 -20.39 7.56
N ARG A 218 -18.63 -20.64 8.31
CA ARG A 218 -18.43 -21.81 9.19
C ARG A 218 -19.11 -21.70 10.55
N THR A 219 -19.57 -20.52 10.96
CA THR A 219 -20.00 -20.26 12.35
C THR A 219 -21.43 -20.74 12.66
N SER A 220 -22.18 -21.27 11.68
CA SER A 220 -23.56 -21.68 11.91
C SER A 220 -23.67 -23.17 12.25
N ASN A 221 -24.33 -23.47 13.38
CA ASN A 221 -24.78 -24.82 13.68
C ASN A 221 -25.81 -25.25 12.61
N ILE A 222 -25.51 -26.30 11.85
CA ILE A 222 -26.32 -26.79 10.73
C ILE A 222 -27.77 -27.12 11.17
N GLN A 223 -27.95 -27.45 12.45
CA GLN A 223 -29.25 -27.82 13.03
C GLN A 223 -30.21 -26.63 13.27
N CYS A 224 -29.74 -25.38 13.20
CA CYS A 224 -30.56 -24.18 13.46
C CYS A 224 -30.66 -23.23 12.25
N LEU A 225 -30.26 -23.65 11.06
CA LEU A 225 -30.29 -22.81 9.86
C LEU A 225 -31.71 -22.73 9.29
N THR A 226 -32.23 -21.51 9.15
CA THR A 226 -33.47 -21.25 8.42
C THR A 226 -33.21 -21.18 6.90
N ARG A 227 -34.26 -21.21 6.10
CA ARG A 227 -34.16 -20.97 4.64
C ARG A 227 -33.57 -19.59 4.35
N GLU A 228 -33.96 -18.58 5.10
CA GLU A 228 -33.47 -17.20 4.98
C GLU A 228 -31.97 -17.12 5.27
N ASP A 229 -31.46 -17.86 6.25
CA ASP A 229 -30.02 -17.94 6.53
C ASP A 229 -29.21 -18.51 5.35
N LEU A 230 -29.75 -19.52 4.68
CA LEU A 230 -29.10 -20.14 3.52
C LEU A 230 -29.09 -19.19 2.32
N GLU A 231 -30.18 -18.46 2.10
CA GLU A 231 -30.29 -17.44 1.04
C GLU A 231 -29.30 -16.28 1.28
N LEU A 232 -29.17 -15.82 2.52
CA LEU A 232 -28.18 -14.80 2.90
C LEU A 232 -26.74 -15.28 2.72
N LYS A 233 -26.43 -16.52 3.12
CA LYS A 233 -25.11 -17.12 2.87
C LYS A 233 -24.80 -17.23 1.38
N HIS A 234 -25.78 -17.58 0.57
CA HIS A 234 -25.64 -17.65 -0.88
C HIS A 234 -25.39 -16.27 -1.48
N CYS A 235 -26.04 -15.22 -0.97
CA CYS A 235 -25.77 -13.82 -1.35
C CYS A 235 -24.33 -13.42 -1.05
N ILE A 236 -23.83 -13.77 0.15
CA ILE A 236 -22.45 -13.50 0.57
C ILE A 236 -21.44 -14.16 -0.39
N ILE A 237 -21.64 -15.44 -0.71
CA ILE A 237 -20.77 -16.21 -1.61
C ILE A 237 -20.76 -15.61 -3.03
N ARG A 238 -21.94 -15.28 -3.58
CA ARG A 238 -22.04 -14.70 -4.93
C ARG A 238 -21.33 -13.35 -5.01
N SER A 239 -21.53 -12.50 -4.02
CA SER A 239 -20.88 -11.17 -3.95
C SER A 239 -19.36 -11.30 -3.84
N LEU A 240 -18.87 -12.28 -3.10
CA LEU A 240 -17.44 -12.59 -3.00
C LEU A 240 -16.82 -13.05 -4.31
N LEU A 241 -17.49 -13.96 -5.02
CA LEU A 241 -17.03 -14.45 -6.30
C LEU A 241 -17.01 -13.32 -7.35
N SER A 242 -17.97 -12.41 -7.29
CA SER A 242 -17.99 -11.20 -8.13
C SER A 242 -16.82 -10.26 -7.81
N MET A 243 -16.44 -10.09 -6.54
CA MET A 243 -15.28 -9.28 -6.18
C MET A 243 -13.95 -9.96 -6.57
N GLN A 244 -13.89 -11.29 -6.51
CA GLN A 244 -12.70 -12.05 -6.87
C GLN A 244 -12.47 -12.07 -8.39
N SER A 245 -13.52 -12.19 -9.21
CA SER A 245 -13.39 -12.06 -10.67
C SER A 245 -12.95 -10.66 -11.09
N CYS A 246 -13.38 -9.61 -10.37
CA CYS A 246 -12.86 -8.25 -10.57
C CYS A 246 -11.38 -8.11 -10.18
N ALA A 247 -10.93 -8.83 -9.15
CA ALA A 247 -9.53 -8.83 -8.74
C ALA A 247 -8.61 -9.64 -9.68
N GLU A 248 -9.15 -10.69 -10.32
CA GLU A 248 -8.45 -11.53 -11.28
C GLU A 248 -8.39 -10.89 -12.68
N ALA A 249 -9.41 -10.12 -13.08
CA ALA A 249 -9.45 -9.41 -14.38
C ALA A 249 -8.46 -8.23 -14.52
N ILE A 250 -7.73 -7.90 -13.45
CA ILE A 250 -6.76 -6.77 -13.39
C ILE A 250 -5.30 -7.28 -13.31
N ASN A 251 -5.10 -8.59 -13.10
CA ASN A 251 -3.79 -9.25 -13.22
C ASN A 251 -3.62 -9.87 -14.61
#